data_AF-A0A2V9Y3J1-F1
#
_entry.id   AF-A0A2V9Y3J1-F1
#
_cell.length_a   1.000
_cell.length_b   1.000
_cell.length_c   1.000
_cell.angle_alpha   90.00
_cell.angle_beta   90.00
_cell.angle_gamma   90.00
#
_symmetry.space_group_name_H-M   'P 1'
#
loop_
_entity.id
_entity.type
_entity.pdbx_description
1 polymer ?
#
loop_
_entity_poly.entity_id
_entity_poly.type
_entity_poly.pdbx_seq_one_letter_code
_entity_poly.pdbx_strand_id
1 'polypeptide(L)'
;GRADDALRELNLAVTLRANEASILYNAACLYCNLKRKPEALDALRKAWEAGFRDSVWARRDPDLIFLHDDPEFDRLYPEKPASVPASG
;
A
#
# COMPACT_ATOMS: atom_id res chain seq x y z
N GLY A 1 -16.67 5.59 22.31
CA GLY A 1 -16.85 7.06 22.48
C GLY A 1 -16.84 7.71 21.12
N ARG A 2 -17.22 8.99 21.02
CA ARG A 2 -17.29 9.72 19.72
C ARG A 2 -16.03 9.60 18.85
N ALA A 3 -14.86 9.37 19.46
CA ALA A 3 -13.59 9.11 18.76
C ALA A 3 -13.51 7.68 18.17
N ASP A 4 -13.98 6.66 18.88
CA ASP A 4 -13.99 5.27 18.39
C ASP A 4 -15.03 5.09 17.28
N ASP A 5 -16.16 5.80 17.38
CA ASP A 5 -17.21 5.81 16.36
C ASP A 5 -16.70 6.54 15.09
N ALA A 6 -15.94 7.63 15.23
CA ALA A 6 -15.29 8.32 14.10
C ALA A 6 -14.18 7.46 13.46
N LEU A 7 -13.42 6.70 14.24
CA LEU A 7 -12.42 5.74 13.74
C LEU A 7 -13.09 4.58 13.01
N ARG A 8 -14.25 4.12 13.49
CA ARG A 8 -15.00 3.03 12.86
C ARG A 8 -15.68 3.51 11.57
N GLU A 9 -16.23 4.72 11.55
CA GLU A 9 -16.78 5.32 10.32
C GLU A 9 -15.68 5.71 9.30
N LEU A 10 -14.50 6.15 9.74
CA LEU A 10 -13.31 6.32 8.88
C LEU A 10 -12.88 4.97 8.29
N ASN A 11 -12.76 3.93 9.11
CA ASN A 11 -12.42 2.58 8.64
C ASN A 11 -13.48 2.03 7.69
N LEU A 12 -14.76 2.29 7.93
CA LEU A 12 -15.86 1.96 7.01
C LEU A 12 -15.79 2.76 5.71
N ALA A 13 -15.46 4.05 5.74
CA ALA A 13 -15.25 4.86 4.53
C ALA A 13 -14.01 4.40 3.72
N VAL A 14 -12.95 3.95 4.41
CA VAL A 14 -11.76 3.32 3.81
C VAL A 14 -12.11 1.94 3.20
N THR A 15 -13.02 1.20 3.81
CA THR A 15 -13.49 -0.11 3.32
C THR A 15 -14.50 0.01 2.18
N LEU A 16 -15.38 1.03 2.23
CA LEU A 16 -16.34 1.40 1.17
C LEU A 16 -15.62 2.01 -0.04
N ARG A 17 -14.43 2.61 0.16
CA ARG A 17 -13.39 2.76 -0.87
C ARG A 17 -12.62 1.45 -1.05
N ALA A 18 -13.32 0.36 -1.34
CA ALA A 18 -12.80 -0.71 -2.17
C ALA A 18 -12.55 -0.15 -3.59
N ASN A 19 -11.73 0.89 -3.66
CA ASN A 19 -11.15 1.42 -4.87
C ASN A 19 -10.24 0.31 -5.40
N GLU A 20 -10.16 0.21 -6.72
CA GLU A 20 -9.31 -0.73 -7.43
C GLU A 20 -7.90 -0.84 -6.79
N ALA A 21 -7.36 0.28 -6.31
CA ALA A 21 -6.11 0.38 -5.56
C ALA A 21 -6.01 -0.54 -4.33
N SER A 22 -7.02 -0.54 -3.45
CA SER A 22 -7.03 -1.37 -2.23
C SER A 22 -7.18 -2.85 -2.55
N ILE A 23 -7.95 -3.19 -3.60
CA ILE A 23 -8.11 -4.57 -4.06
C ILE A 23 -6.79 -5.11 -4.61
N LEU A 24 -6.12 -4.32 -5.45
CA LEU A 24 -4.82 -4.66 -6.03
C LEU A 24 -3.73 -4.76 -4.95
N TYR A 25 -3.76 -3.89 -3.95
CA TYR A 25 -2.84 -3.95 -2.82
C TYR A 25 -3.02 -5.24 -2.00
N ASN A 26 -4.27 -5.60 -1.67
CA ASN A 26 -4.57 -6.86 -0.98
C ASN A 26 -4.20 -8.09 -1.84
N ALA A 27 -4.35 -8.02 -3.16
CA ALA A 27 -3.88 -9.06 -4.07
C ALA A 27 -2.35 -9.21 -4.02
N ALA A 28 -1.60 -8.10 -3.95
CA ALA A 28 -0.15 -8.15 -3.77
C ALA A 28 0.25 -8.85 -2.46
N CYS A 29 -0.46 -8.57 -1.36
CA CYS A 29 -0.26 -9.23 -0.06
C CYS A 29 -0.48 -10.75 -0.17
N LEU A 30 -1.57 -11.17 -0.83
CA LEU A 30 -1.84 -12.59 -1.08
C LEU A 30 -0.73 -13.26 -1.92
N TYR A 31 -0.27 -12.60 -2.99
CA TYR A 31 0.82 -13.14 -3.81
C TYR A 31 2.14 -13.25 -3.04
N CYS A 32 2.44 -12.32 -2.12
CA CYS A 32 3.60 -12.43 -1.25
C CYS A 32 3.51 -13.65 -0.31
N ASN A 33 2.33 -13.88 0.27
CA ASN A 33 2.05 -15.05 1.10
C ASN A 33 2.20 -16.36 0.32
N LEU A 34 1.85 -16.36 -0.97
CA LEU A 34 2.05 -17.49 -1.89
C LEU A 34 3.47 -17.57 -2.49
N LYS A 35 4.40 -16.69 -2.09
CA LYS A 35 5.78 -16.59 -2.63
C LYS A 35 5.84 -16.37 -4.15
N ARG A 36 4.81 -15.73 -4.72
CA ARG A 36 4.69 -15.37 -6.14
C ARG A 36 5.16 -13.94 -6.38
N LYS A 37 6.49 -13.76 -6.37
CA LYS A 37 7.13 -12.43 -6.42
C LYS A 37 6.73 -11.58 -7.64
N PRO A 38 6.75 -12.09 -8.89
CA PRO A 38 6.40 -11.29 -10.06
C PRO A 38 4.96 -10.76 -10.02
N GLU A 39 4.01 -11.60 -9.61
CA GLU A 39 2.59 -11.25 -9.51
C GLU A 39 2.32 -10.28 -8.36
N ALA A 40 3.06 -10.42 -7.25
CA ALA A 40 3.00 -9.49 -6.14
C ALA A 40 3.44 -8.08 -6.58
N LEU A 41 4.58 -7.97 -7.26
CA LEU A 41 5.09 -6.68 -7.76
C LEU A 41 4.16 -6.05 -8.80
N ASP A 42 3.63 -6.82 -9.75
CA ASP A 42 2.68 -6.29 -10.75
C ASP A 42 1.37 -5.79 -10.10
N ALA A 43 0.80 -6.56 -9.16
CA ALA A 43 -0.37 -6.14 -8.41
C ALA A 43 -0.09 -4.86 -7.61
N LEU A 44 1.08 -4.78 -6.98
CA LEU A 44 1.49 -3.65 -6.17
C LEU A 44 1.72 -2.38 -7.01
N ARG A 45 2.33 -2.52 -8.21
CA ARG A 45 2.47 -1.43 -9.19
C ARG A 45 1.12 -0.89 -9.63
N LYS A 46 0.17 -1.78 -9.96
CA LYS A 46 -1.20 -1.37 -10.34
C LYS A 46 -1.92 -0.68 -9.18
N ALA A 47 -1.74 -1.17 -7.95
CA ALA A 47 -2.29 -0.51 -6.76
C ALA A 47 -1.76 0.92 -6.61
N TRP A 48 -0.46 1.11 -6.83
CA TRP A 48 0.21 2.40 -6.78
C TRP A 48 -0.27 3.37 -7.87
N GLU A 49 -0.47 2.87 -9.09
CA GLU A 49 -1.06 3.61 -10.21
C GLU A 49 -2.50 4.03 -9.91
N ALA A 50 -3.28 3.16 -9.26
CA ALA A 50 -4.65 3.43 -8.83
C ALA A 50 -4.75 4.33 -7.57
N GLY A 51 -3.62 4.71 -6.97
CA GLY A 51 -3.53 5.73 -5.92
C GLY A 51 -3.09 5.25 -4.54
N PHE A 52 -2.79 3.97 -4.35
CA PHE A 52 -2.23 3.47 -3.09
C PHE A 52 -0.73 3.82 -3.00
N ARG A 53 -0.38 4.97 -2.43
CA ARG A 53 1.00 5.49 -2.40
C ARG A 53 1.58 5.70 -1.00
N ASP A 54 0.88 5.22 0.03
CA ASP A 54 1.34 5.35 1.41
C ASP A 54 2.55 4.43 1.66
N SER A 55 3.75 5.02 1.57
CA SER A 55 5.01 4.30 1.77
C SER A 55 5.24 3.88 3.21
N VAL A 56 4.68 4.62 4.18
CA VAL A 56 4.81 4.28 5.61
C VAL A 56 3.96 3.06 5.92
N TRP A 57 2.76 2.98 5.36
CA TRP A 57 1.90 1.80 5.44
C TRP A 57 2.56 0.59 4.79
N ALA A 58 2.93 0.70 3.50
CA ALA A 58 3.45 -0.42 2.73
C ALA A 58 4.71 -1.06 3.34
N ARG A 59 5.61 -0.25 3.92
CA ARG A 59 6.84 -0.75 4.57
C ARG A 59 6.63 -1.36 5.95
N ARG A 60 5.47 -1.14 6.58
CA ARG A 60 5.12 -1.76 7.87
C ARG A 60 4.29 -3.02 7.70
N ASP A 61 3.80 -3.26 6.49
CA ASP A 61 2.93 -4.39 6.18
C ASP A 61 3.72 -5.71 6.25
N PRO A 62 3.38 -6.61 7.18
CA PRO A 62 4.10 -7.87 7.33
C PRO A 62 3.96 -8.78 6.10
N ASP A 63 2.87 -8.64 5.33
CA ASP A 63 2.67 -9.44 4.13
C ASP A 63 3.65 -9.04 3.02
N LEU A 64 4.12 -7.78 3.00
CA LEU A 64 5.02 -7.26 1.98
C LEU A 64 6.51 -7.38 2.33
N ILE A 65 6.86 -7.93 3.51
CA ILE A 65 8.27 -8.13 3.92
C ILE A 65 9.09 -8.86 2.85
N PHE A 66 8.45 -9.79 2.12
CA PHE A 66 9.08 -10.54 1.04
C PHE A 66 9.59 -9.67 -0.14
N LEU A 67 9.14 -8.41 -0.23
CA LEU A 67 9.48 -7.45 -1.27
C LEU A 67 10.44 -6.35 -0.81
N HIS A 68 10.79 -6.25 0.48
CA HIS A 68 11.52 -5.09 1.02
C HIS A 68 12.94 -4.90 0.47
N ASP A 69 13.57 -5.95 -0.08
CA ASP A 69 14.87 -5.87 -0.74
C ASP A 69 14.75 -5.78 -2.28
N ASP A 70 13.54 -5.56 -2.80
CA ASP A 70 13.31 -5.44 -4.23
C ASP A 70 13.41 -3.98 -4.70
N PRO A 71 14.25 -3.69 -5.73
CA PRO A 71 14.39 -2.33 -6.25
C PRO A 71 13.08 -1.71 -6.77
N GLU A 72 12.14 -2.52 -7.26
CA GLU A 72 10.83 -2.02 -7.70
C GLU A 72 9.98 -1.61 -6.50
N PHE A 73 10.00 -2.38 -5.42
CA PHE A 73 9.33 -2.02 -4.17
C PHE A 73 9.88 -0.71 -3.60
N ASP A 74 11.22 -0.56 -3.57
CA ASP A 74 11.88 0.67 -3.12
C ASP A 74 11.51 1.89 -3.97
N ARG A 75 11.35 1.70 -5.29
CA ARG A 75 10.94 2.76 -6.21
C ARG A 75 9.49 3.19 -5.98
N LEU A 76 8.60 2.24 -5.71
CA LEU A 76 7.17 2.52 -5.47
C LEU A 76 6.94 3.13 -4.07
N TYR A 77 7.65 2.64 -3.07
CA TYR A 77 7.49 3.03 -1.67
C TYR A 77 8.83 3.31 -0.99
N PRO A 78 9.49 4.46 -1.22
CA PRO A 78 10.80 4.75 -0.64
C PRO A 78 10.76 4.91 0.90
N GLU A 79 11.84 4.54 1.61
CA GLU A 79 11.93 4.64 3.09
C GLU A 79 11.83 6.07 3.62
N LYS A 80 12.35 7.01 2.84
CA LYS A 80 12.23 8.44 3.09
C LYS A 80 11.31 8.99 2.00
N PRO A 81 10.23 9.70 2.34
CA PRO A 81 9.46 10.38 1.32
C PRO A 81 10.42 11.25 0.52
N ALA A 82 10.45 11.06 -0.80
CA ALA A 82 11.20 11.94 -1.69
C ALA A 82 10.81 13.37 -1.29
N SER A 83 11.79 14.18 -0.91
CA SER A 83 11.56 15.56 -0.50
C SER A 83 10.71 16.24 -1.57
N VAL A 84 9.44 16.46 -1.29
CA VAL A 84 8.58 17.26 -2.16
C VAL A 84 9.17 18.66 -2.07
N PRO A 85 9.65 19.26 -3.17
CA PRO A 85 10.01 20.67 -3.12
C PRO A 85 8.72 21.41 -2.78
N ALA A 86 8.71 22.10 -1.65
CA ALA A 86 7.61 22.99 -1.28
C ALA A 86 7.47 24.01 -2.40
N SER A 87 6.39 23.91 -3.18
CA SER A 87 6.00 24.97 -4.10
C SER A 87 5.67 26.20 -3.26
N GLY A 88 6.48 27.25 -3.43
CA GLY A 88 6.22 28.59 -2.91
C GLY A 88 5.14 29.33 -3.68
#